data_AF-A0A067CEQ3-F1
#
_entry.id   AF-A0A067CEQ3-F1
#
_cell.length_a   1.000
_cell.length_b   1.000
_cell.length_c   1.000
_cell.angle_alpha   90.00
_cell.angle_beta   90.00
_cell.angle_gamma   90.00
#
_symmetry.space_group_name_H-M   'P 1'
#
loop_
_entity.id
_entity.type
_entity.pdbx_description
1 polymer ?
#
loop_
_entity_poly.entity_id
_entity_poly.type
_entity_poly.pdbx_seq_one_letter_code
_entity_poly.pdbx_strand_id
1 'polypeptide(L)'
;MMHNIGAVFLLLASMVDAKGLDTVLSKATFQKLFPNALPIYQYENMIAMSQKYPAFANTGNDDVDKREVAAFLGQISLESGDLQYVEEINKNEYCQASDKYPCAPGKQYFGRGPIQLSWNYNYKDFGDAFGKDFVTNPDLIAKDKDLVWLSAFWFWNADKWNGNIHDVVGQPGGFAYTTYIINGGLECGENPPNKQSEITRIASYNKFCDLLGVSPGDNLSCQTSAYPPTTPWPKTKSPSPTSAPKPTSSPTVAPTDAPTDAPTAAPTDAPTAHRRPDEPSDEPSDEPSDEPSDEPSDEPTNKPTPTSKPSGVVKKRWEQCGGKDCAPTSQPSSGQKAKWEQCGGKDYTGSKDCVQGTVCHKFDAWYSQCLPTQRSGW
;
A
#
# COMPACT_ATOMS: atom_id res chain seq x y z
N MET A 1 -2.08 63.25 7.26
CA MET A 1 -2.82 62.42 6.29
C MET A 1 -1.86 61.49 5.60
N MET A 2 -2.35 60.33 5.17
CA MET A 2 -1.65 59.17 4.60
C MET A 2 -1.13 58.16 5.63
N HIS A 3 -2.06 57.30 6.05
CA HIS A 3 -1.79 55.94 6.48
C HIS A 3 -1.26 55.14 5.27
N ASN A 4 -0.29 54.26 5.47
CA ASN A 4 -0.20 53.09 4.60
C ASN A 4 0.17 51.84 5.39
N ILE A 5 -0.64 50.82 5.17
CA ILE A 5 -0.80 49.59 5.94
C ILE A 5 0.22 48.57 5.44
N GLY A 6 0.74 47.76 6.36
CA GLY A 6 1.76 46.76 6.09
C GLY A 6 1.34 45.70 5.06
N ALA A 7 2.32 45.27 4.27
CA ALA A 7 2.27 44.00 3.56
C ALA A 7 3.29 43.05 4.23
N VAL A 8 2.78 42.20 5.11
CA VAL A 8 3.48 40.99 5.54
C VAL A 8 3.53 40.07 4.32
N PHE A 9 4.72 39.89 3.76
CA PHE A 9 4.95 38.86 2.74
C PHE A 9 4.78 37.49 3.41
N LEU A 10 3.60 36.89 3.21
CA LEU A 10 3.40 35.46 3.40
C LEU A 10 4.36 34.74 2.44
N LEU A 11 5.27 33.93 2.96
CA LEU A 11 5.94 32.90 2.17
C LEU A 11 4.84 31.98 1.62
N LEU A 12 4.52 32.14 0.34
CA LEU A 12 3.89 31.07 -0.43
C LEU A 12 4.88 29.91 -0.43
N ALA A 13 4.58 28.87 0.37
CA ALA A 13 5.13 27.55 0.11
C ALA A 13 4.87 27.26 -1.37
N SER A 14 5.94 27.03 -2.14
CA SER A 14 5.82 26.55 -3.51
C SER A 14 4.97 25.29 -3.46
N MET A 15 3.73 25.38 -3.95
CA MET A 15 2.98 24.20 -4.35
C MET A 15 3.80 23.60 -5.49
N VAL A 16 4.62 22.60 -5.16
CA VAL A 16 5.16 21.70 -6.16
C VAL A 16 3.92 21.10 -6.80
N ASP A 17 3.69 21.38 -8.08
CA ASP A 17 2.61 20.72 -8.82
C ASP A 17 2.78 19.22 -8.57
N ALA A 18 1.83 18.61 -7.87
CA ALA A 18 1.83 17.17 -7.66
C ALA A 18 1.84 16.54 -9.06
N LYS A 19 2.87 15.74 -9.35
CA LYS A 19 3.06 15.05 -10.63
C LYS A 19 3.47 13.62 -10.31
N GLY A 20 2.66 12.65 -10.74
CA GLY A 20 2.89 11.23 -10.51
C GLY A 20 1.86 10.59 -9.58
N LEU A 21 2.27 9.50 -8.92
CA LEU A 21 1.39 8.60 -8.17
C LEU A 21 0.54 9.30 -7.10
N ASP A 22 1.05 10.33 -6.42
CA ASP A 22 0.35 11.04 -5.35
C ASP A 22 -0.86 11.85 -5.84
N THR A 23 -0.93 12.15 -7.14
CA THR A 23 -2.12 12.76 -7.77
C THR A 23 -3.28 11.79 -7.95
N VAL A 24 -2.97 10.50 -8.12
CA VAL A 24 -3.96 9.44 -8.36
C VAL A 24 -4.32 8.71 -7.06
N LEU A 25 -3.34 8.48 -6.20
CA LEU A 25 -3.47 7.68 -4.98
C LEU A 25 -3.07 8.49 -3.76
N SER A 26 -4.06 9.05 -3.06
CA SER A 26 -3.82 9.74 -1.79
C SER A 26 -3.42 8.77 -0.66
N LYS A 27 -2.74 9.28 0.37
CA LYS A 27 -2.43 8.52 1.60
C LYS A 27 -3.67 7.92 2.24
N ALA A 28 -4.75 8.71 2.35
CA ALA A 28 -6.01 8.25 2.94
C ALA A 28 -6.62 7.11 2.12
N THR A 29 -6.56 7.20 0.78
CA THR A 29 -6.98 6.11 -0.10
C THR A 29 -6.11 4.88 0.10
N PHE A 30 -4.77 5.02 0.11
CA PHE A 30 -3.84 3.90 0.35
C PHE A 30 -4.13 3.19 1.67
N GLN A 31 -4.30 3.93 2.77
CA GLN A 31 -4.61 3.37 4.09
C GLN A 31 -5.97 2.67 4.12
N LYS A 32 -6.95 3.17 3.37
CA LYS A 32 -8.26 2.51 3.21
C LYS A 32 -8.16 1.21 2.40
N LEU A 33 -7.27 1.17 1.42
CA LEU A 33 -7.06 0.01 0.57
C LEU A 33 -6.29 -1.10 1.28
N PHE A 34 -5.30 -0.74 2.08
CA PHE A 34 -4.43 -1.67 2.81
C PHE A 34 -4.42 -1.34 4.31
N PRO A 35 -5.56 -1.50 5.02
CA PRO A 35 -5.67 -1.12 6.42
C PRO A 35 -4.77 -1.94 7.35
N ASN A 36 -4.38 -3.14 6.91
CA ASN A 36 -3.53 -4.07 7.65
C ASN A 36 -2.10 -4.14 7.09
N ALA A 37 -1.70 -3.19 6.23
CA ALA A 37 -0.35 -3.18 5.67
C ALA A 37 0.70 -3.19 6.80
N LEU A 38 1.73 -4.02 6.65
CA LEU A 38 2.82 -4.08 7.63
C LEU A 38 3.54 -2.73 7.73
N PRO A 39 4.10 -2.36 8.90
CA PRO A 39 4.74 -1.06 9.12
C PRO A 39 5.90 -0.70 8.19
N ILE A 40 6.48 -1.69 7.49
CA ILE A 40 7.53 -1.46 6.48
C ILE A 40 6.97 -0.81 5.20
N TYR A 41 5.70 -1.04 4.88
CA TYR A 41 5.03 -0.54 3.68
C TYR A 41 4.48 0.86 3.90
N GLN A 42 5.39 1.82 4.06
CA GLN A 42 5.04 3.22 4.31
C GLN A 42 4.67 3.94 3.01
N TYR A 43 3.55 4.66 3.04
CA TYR A 43 3.06 5.45 1.90
C TYR A 43 4.09 6.50 1.45
N GLU A 44 4.75 7.16 2.40
CA GLU A 44 5.76 8.18 2.10
C GLU A 44 6.92 7.61 1.29
N ASN A 45 7.41 6.42 1.67
CA ASN A 45 8.46 5.72 0.94
C ASN A 45 7.97 5.24 -0.43
N MET A 46 6.71 4.81 -0.55
CA MET A 46 6.11 4.47 -1.85
C MET A 46 6.13 5.67 -2.80
N ILE A 47 5.67 6.84 -2.35
CA ILE A 47 5.68 8.06 -3.16
C ILE A 47 7.12 8.46 -3.50
N ALA A 48 8.03 8.49 -2.52
CA ALA A 48 9.43 8.85 -2.75
C ALA A 48 10.13 7.91 -3.76
N MET A 49 9.87 6.61 -3.71
CA MET A 49 10.46 5.65 -4.65
C MET A 49 9.80 5.70 -6.03
N SER A 50 8.50 6.02 -6.12
CA SER A 50 7.84 6.22 -7.41
C SER A 50 8.46 7.35 -8.23
N GLN A 51 9.00 8.39 -7.57
CA GLN A 51 9.66 9.53 -8.23
C GLN A 51 10.94 9.14 -9.00
N LYS A 52 11.50 7.94 -8.78
CA LYS A 52 12.60 7.40 -9.60
C LYS A 52 12.16 7.05 -11.03
N TYR A 53 10.85 6.90 -11.23
CA TYR A 53 10.19 6.56 -12.49
C TYR A 53 9.12 7.63 -12.80
N PRO A 54 9.52 8.83 -13.22
CA PRO A 54 8.62 9.99 -13.33
C PRO A 54 7.52 9.87 -14.39
N ALA A 55 7.57 8.84 -15.24
CA ALA A 55 6.52 8.52 -16.21
C ALA A 55 5.40 7.66 -15.61
N PHE A 56 5.66 6.94 -14.52
CA PHE A 56 4.68 6.10 -13.84
C PHE A 56 3.52 6.97 -13.32
N ALA A 57 2.30 6.62 -13.72
CA ALA A 57 1.08 7.37 -13.43
C ALA A 57 1.16 8.85 -13.84
N ASN A 58 1.86 9.14 -14.93
CA ASN A 58 2.09 10.50 -15.42
C ASN A 58 2.35 10.53 -16.94
N THR A 59 1.53 9.81 -17.70
CA THR A 59 1.61 9.73 -19.17
C THR A 59 0.96 10.93 -19.86
N GLY A 60 0.24 11.76 -19.12
CA GLY A 60 -0.58 12.86 -19.67
C GLY A 60 -1.97 12.41 -20.10
N ASN A 61 -2.36 11.17 -19.76
CA ASN A 61 -3.69 10.63 -19.96
C ASN A 61 -4.22 10.06 -18.64
N ASP A 62 -5.12 10.81 -18.00
CA ASP A 62 -5.69 10.47 -16.69
C ASP A 62 -6.25 9.04 -16.59
N ASP A 63 -6.89 8.56 -17.66
CA ASP A 63 -7.48 7.22 -17.68
C ASP A 63 -6.40 6.13 -17.74
N VAL A 64 -5.33 6.36 -18.50
CA VAL A 64 -4.15 5.46 -18.54
C VAL A 64 -3.46 5.48 -17.19
N ASP A 65 -3.24 6.65 -16.62
CA ASP A 65 -2.53 6.82 -15.34
C ASP A 65 -3.30 6.15 -14.19
N LYS A 66 -4.63 6.30 -14.14
CA LYS A 66 -5.48 5.60 -13.16
C LYS A 66 -5.49 4.10 -13.36
N ARG A 67 -5.52 3.60 -14.62
CA ARG A 67 -5.45 2.16 -14.90
C ARG A 67 -4.08 1.59 -14.51
N GLU A 68 -3.00 2.30 -14.78
CA GLU A 68 -1.66 1.89 -14.35
C GLU A 68 -1.59 1.75 -12.83
N VAL A 69 -2.09 2.75 -12.08
CA VAL A 69 -2.13 2.67 -10.62
C VAL A 69 -3.04 1.54 -10.15
N ALA A 70 -4.23 1.38 -10.73
CA ALA A 70 -5.13 0.28 -10.37
C ALA A 70 -4.50 -1.10 -10.63
N ALA A 71 -3.78 -1.25 -11.74
CA ALA A 71 -3.07 -2.48 -12.07
C ALA A 71 -1.92 -2.72 -11.10
N PHE A 72 -1.09 -1.72 -10.81
CA PHE A 72 -0.01 -1.83 -9.83
C PHE A 72 -0.52 -2.28 -8.47
N LEU A 73 -1.57 -1.63 -7.96
CA LEU A 73 -2.23 -2.00 -6.71
C LEU A 73 -2.84 -3.41 -6.76
N GLY A 74 -3.47 -3.76 -7.90
CA GLY A 74 -4.07 -5.07 -8.16
C GLY A 74 -3.06 -6.20 -8.06
N GLN A 75 -1.91 -6.01 -8.68
CA GLN A 75 -0.83 -6.98 -8.71
C GLN A 75 -0.20 -7.13 -7.32
N ILE A 76 0.22 -6.03 -6.68
CA ILE A 76 0.87 -6.12 -5.35
C ILE A 76 -0.08 -6.64 -4.27
N SER A 77 -1.39 -6.40 -4.41
CA SER A 77 -2.42 -6.93 -3.51
C SER A 77 -2.39 -8.46 -3.46
N LEU A 78 -2.32 -9.13 -4.62
CA LEU A 78 -2.18 -10.58 -4.64
C LEU A 78 -0.79 -11.02 -4.16
N GLU A 79 0.28 -10.43 -4.70
CA GLU A 79 1.66 -10.88 -4.43
C GLU A 79 2.01 -10.82 -2.94
N SER A 80 1.58 -9.77 -2.24
CA SER A 80 1.97 -9.51 -0.85
C SER A 80 0.87 -9.80 0.18
N GLY A 81 -0.27 -10.37 -0.27
CA GLY A 81 -1.44 -10.57 0.58
C GLY A 81 -1.97 -9.27 1.18
N ASP A 82 -2.26 -8.28 0.33
CA ASP A 82 -2.64 -6.91 0.72
C ASP A 82 -1.59 -6.24 1.61
N LEU A 83 -0.31 -6.39 1.27
CA LEU A 83 0.84 -5.83 2.01
C LEU A 83 1.00 -6.37 3.44
N GLN A 84 0.49 -7.58 3.70
CA GLN A 84 0.64 -8.26 5.00
C GLN A 84 1.85 -9.19 5.05
N TYR A 85 2.51 -9.43 3.93
CA TYR A 85 3.72 -10.24 3.84
C TYR A 85 4.82 -9.47 3.14
N VAL A 86 6.01 -9.43 3.76
CA VAL A 86 7.23 -8.87 3.17
C VAL A 86 8.00 -9.93 2.42
N GLU A 87 8.02 -11.14 2.97
CA GLU A 87 8.70 -12.28 2.40
C GLU A 87 7.69 -13.36 2.05
N GLU A 88 8.01 -14.14 1.02
CA GLU A 88 7.25 -15.32 0.64
C GLU A 88 7.02 -16.24 1.83
N ILE A 89 5.82 -16.82 1.93
CA ILE A 89 5.46 -17.73 3.01
C ILE A 89 6.20 -19.07 2.83
N ASN A 90 6.12 -19.65 1.63
CA ASN A 90 6.68 -20.96 1.30
C ASN A 90 8.06 -20.83 0.65
N LYS A 91 9.01 -20.25 1.39
CA LYS A 91 10.35 -19.90 0.90
C LYS A 91 11.08 -21.07 0.25
N ASN A 92 11.70 -20.79 -0.89
CA ASN A 92 12.62 -21.70 -1.57
C ASN A 92 13.91 -20.95 -1.99
N GLU A 93 14.89 -21.64 -2.55
CA GLU A 93 16.17 -21.05 -2.94
C GLU A 93 16.04 -20.11 -4.15
N TYR A 94 15.20 -20.45 -5.13
CA TYR A 94 15.01 -19.69 -6.38
C TYR A 94 16.34 -19.31 -7.06
N CYS A 95 17.26 -20.28 -7.12
CA CYS A 95 18.55 -20.13 -7.78
C CYS A 95 18.54 -20.82 -9.14
N GLN A 96 18.79 -20.04 -10.20
CA GLN A 96 19.16 -20.55 -11.52
C GLN A 96 20.57 -20.02 -11.84
N ALA A 97 21.59 -20.73 -11.34
CA ALA A 97 22.98 -20.31 -11.45
C ALA A 97 23.45 -20.29 -12.91
N SER A 98 24.17 -19.22 -13.27
CA SER A 98 24.92 -19.08 -14.53
C SER A 98 26.06 -18.09 -14.32
N ASP A 99 27.00 -17.99 -15.28
CA ASP A 99 28.11 -17.03 -15.20
C ASP A 99 27.62 -15.59 -15.07
N LYS A 100 26.51 -15.25 -15.75
CA LYS A 100 25.89 -13.91 -15.67
C LYS A 100 25.13 -13.70 -14.36
N TYR A 101 24.49 -14.76 -13.87
CA TYR A 101 23.61 -14.73 -12.70
C TYR A 101 24.09 -15.76 -11.67
N PRO A 102 25.16 -15.47 -10.92
CA PRO A 102 25.63 -16.37 -9.88
C PRO A 102 24.63 -16.41 -8.71
N CYS A 103 24.67 -17.50 -7.96
CA CYS A 103 24.00 -17.61 -6.66
C CYS A 103 25.05 -17.58 -5.57
N ALA A 104 24.86 -16.73 -4.57
CA ALA A 104 25.77 -16.64 -3.44
C ALA A 104 25.56 -17.83 -2.48
N PRO A 105 26.62 -18.45 -1.95
CA PRO A 105 26.50 -19.56 -1.01
C PRO A 105 25.61 -19.22 0.19
N GLY A 106 24.65 -20.10 0.49
CA GLY A 106 23.74 -19.94 1.62
C GLY A 106 22.69 -18.83 1.48
N LYS A 107 22.53 -18.26 0.27
CA LYS A 107 21.51 -17.24 0.00
C LYS A 107 20.33 -17.81 -0.76
N GLN A 108 19.16 -17.22 -0.50
CA GLN A 108 17.90 -17.60 -1.11
C GLN A 108 17.21 -16.37 -1.72
N TYR A 109 16.60 -16.56 -2.88
CA TYR A 109 16.02 -15.51 -3.73
C TYR A 109 14.50 -15.67 -3.84
N PHE A 110 13.85 -16.15 -2.77
CA PHE A 110 12.39 -16.13 -2.63
C PHE A 110 11.82 -14.72 -2.69
N GLY A 111 10.49 -14.63 -2.84
CA GLY A 111 9.78 -13.38 -2.99
C GLY A 111 10.03 -12.40 -1.85
N ARG A 112 10.43 -11.17 -2.17
CA ARG A 112 10.52 -10.04 -1.21
C ARG A 112 9.83 -8.79 -1.74
N GLY A 113 9.19 -8.05 -0.84
CA GLY A 113 8.52 -6.79 -1.11
C GLY A 113 7.15 -6.92 -1.81
N PRO A 114 6.56 -5.80 -2.25
CA PRO A 114 5.17 -5.73 -2.72
C PRO A 114 4.89 -6.57 -3.96
N ILE A 115 5.89 -6.69 -4.85
CA ILE A 115 5.79 -7.47 -6.09
C ILE A 115 6.38 -8.88 -5.95
N GLN A 116 6.79 -9.27 -4.73
CA GLN A 116 7.49 -10.53 -4.44
C GLN A 116 8.67 -10.80 -5.39
N LEU A 117 9.63 -9.87 -5.42
CA LEU A 117 10.81 -10.00 -6.26
C LEU A 117 11.52 -11.34 -5.98
N SER A 118 11.61 -12.18 -7.01
CA SER A 118 12.06 -13.57 -6.90
C SER A 118 13.11 -13.89 -7.97
N TRP A 119 13.92 -14.92 -7.70
CA TRP A 119 15.03 -15.42 -8.52
C TRP A 119 16.31 -14.60 -8.53
N ASN A 120 17.45 -15.29 -8.45
CA ASN A 120 18.81 -14.70 -8.43
C ASN A 120 19.06 -13.68 -9.56
N TYR A 121 18.54 -13.92 -10.77
CA TYR A 121 18.73 -13.00 -11.90
C TYR A 121 18.01 -11.66 -11.70
N ASN A 122 16.83 -11.66 -11.08
CA ASN A 122 16.11 -10.42 -10.77
C ASN A 122 16.79 -9.64 -9.66
N TYR A 123 17.29 -10.33 -8.61
CA TYR A 123 18.08 -9.70 -7.56
C TYR A 123 19.36 -9.07 -8.13
N LYS A 124 20.04 -9.76 -9.05
CA LYS A 124 21.22 -9.25 -9.74
C LYS A 124 20.90 -8.02 -10.58
N ASP A 125 19.92 -8.09 -11.48
CA ASP A 125 19.58 -6.99 -12.38
C ASP A 125 19.03 -5.77 -11.61
N PHE A 126 18.28 -5.99 -10.52
CA PHE A 126 17.85 -4.91 -9.63
C PHE A 126 19.04 -4.27 -8.91
N GLY A 127 19.97 -5.10 -8.43
CA GLY A 127 21.19 -4.64 -7.80
C GLY A 127 22.04 -3.77 -8.72
N ASP A 128 22.25 -4.23 -9.95
CA ASP A 128 23.01 -3.51 -10.98
C ASP A 128 22.39 -2.15 -11.32
N ALA A 129 21.06 -2.08 -11.41
CA ALA A 129 20.35 -0.83 -11.69
C ALA A 129 20.60 0.27 -10.64
N PHE A 130 20.98 -0.09 -9.41
CA PHE A 130 21.18 0.84 -8.30
C PHE A 130 22.56 0.74 -7.63
N GLY A 131 23.49 -0.02 -8.22
CA GLY A 131 24.84 -0.22 -7.68
C GLY A 131 24.85 -0.87 -6.29
N LYS A 132 23.95 -1.83 -6.05
CA LYS A 132 23.84 -2.58 -4.78
C LYS A 132 23.98 -4.07 -5.03
N ASP A 133 24.68 -4.78 -4.16
CA ASP A 133 24.80 -6.23 -4.26
C ASP A 133 23.68 -6.94 -3.50
N PHE A 134 22.59 -7.24 -4.21
CA PHE A 134 21.50 -8.07 -3.68
C PHE A 134 21.66 -9.56 -3.96
N VAL A 135 22.70 -9.98 -4.69
CA VAL A 135 23.01 -11.40 -4.85
C VAL A 135 23.56 -11.96 -3.55
N THR A 136 24.47 -11.24 -2.90
CA THR A 136 25.00 -11.64 -1.58
C THR A 136 24.18 -11.10 -0.42
N ASN A 137 23.39 -10.03 -0.62
CA ASN A 137 22.58 -9.41 0.43
C ASN A 137 21.07 -9.29 0.07
N PRO A 138 20.40 -10.39 -0.33
CA PRO A 138 19.00 -10.34 -0.76
C PRO A 138 18.03 -9.86 0.33
N ASP A 139 18.35 -10.14 1.61
CA ASP A 139 17.52 -9.79 2.76
C ASP A 139 17.37 -8.27 2.97
N LEU A 140 18.23 -7.45 2.37
CA LEU A 140 18.13 -5.99 2.49
C LEU A 140 16.81 -5.45 1.92
N ILE A 141 16.28 -6.09 0.88
CA ILE A 141 15.02 -5.68 0.25
C ILE A 141 13.85 -5.77 1.24
N ALA A 142 13.86 -6.76 2.14
CA ALA A 142 12.80 -6.97 3.14
C ALA A 142 13.02 -6.18 4.45
N LYS A 143 14.12 -5.42 4.58
CA LYS A 143 14.48 -4.71 5.82
C LYS A 143 14.49 -3.19 5.68
N ASP A 144 14.55 -2.69 4.45
CA ASP A 144 14.66 -1.27 4.14
C ASP A 144 13.39 -0.77 3.44
N LYS A 145 12.80 0.29 4.00
CA LYS A 145 11.52 0.85 3.55
C LYS A 145 11.59 1.48 2.17
N ASP A 146 12.76 1.93 1.73
CA ASP A 146 12.96 2.42 0.36
C ASP A 146 13.16 1.23 -0.58
N LEU A 147 14.03 0.27 -0.23
CA LEU A 147 14.29 -0.88 -1.10
C LEU A 147 13.06 -1.74 -1.34
N VAL A 148 12.20 -1.91 -0.33
CA VAL A 148 10.98 -2.71 -0.46
C VAL A 148 10.09 -2.15 -1.57
N TRP A 149 9.87 -0.83 -1.62
CA TRP A 149 9.08 -0.17 -2.66
C TRP A 149 9.84 -0.02 -3.98
N LEU A 150 11.12 0.33 -3.91
CA LEU A 150 11.96 0.53 -5.09
C LEU A 150 12.07 -0.76 -5.91
N SER A 151 12.06 -1.93 -5.26
CA SER A 151 12.04 -3.22 -5.96
C SER A 151 10.79 -3.40 -6.83
N ALA A 152 9.61 -2.99 -6.33
CA ALA A 152 8.35 -3.08 -7.07
C ALA A 152 8.31 -2.09 -8.23
N PHE A 153 8.70 -0.83 -8.01
CA PHE A 153 8.76 0.15 -9.09
C PHE A 153 9.82 -0.19 -10.14
N TRP A 154 10.96 -0.75 -9.72
CA TRP A 154 11.95 -1.26 -10.68
C TRP A 154 11.39 -2.39 -11.52
N PHE A 155 10.76 -3.40 -10.90
CA PHE A 155 10.21 -4.52 -11.65
C PHE A 155 9.16 -4.04 -12.67
N TRP A 156 8.32 -3.09 -12.27
CA TRP A 156 7.27 -2.50 -13.11
C TRP A 156 7.82 -1.78 -14.35
N ASN A 157 8.95 -1.10 -14.21
CA ASN A 157 9.51 -0.24 -15.26
C ASN A 157 10.72 -0.84 -16.00
N ALA A 158 11.20 -2.02 -15.59
CA ALA A 158 12.37 -2.65 -16.18
C ALA A 158 12.03 -3.46 -17.43
N ASP A 159 12.87 -3.36 -18.45
CA ASP A 159 12.81 -4.25 -19.61
C ASP A 159 13.13 -5.70 -19.20
N LYS A 160 12.17 -6.59 -19.40
CA LYS A 160 12.32 -8.03 -19.24
C LYS A 160 12.35 -8.72 -20.60
N TRP A 161 12.59 -10.02 -20.58
CA TRP A 161 12.55 -10.86 -21.78
C TRP A 161 11.15 -10.92 -22.41
N ASN A 162 10.09 -10.81 -21.58
CA ASN A 162 8.68 -10.89 -21.98
C ASN A 162 7.97 -9.53 -22.10
N GLY A 163 8.62 -8.42 -21.75
CA GLY A 163 8.07 -7.08 -21.91
C GLY A 163 8.49 -6.08 -20.83
N ASN A 164 7.83 -4.93 -20.81
CA ASN A 164 7.94 -3.89 -19.79
C ASN A 164 6.52 -3.55 -19.34
N ILE A 165 6.24 -3.57 -18.03
CA ILE A 165 4.85 -3.45 -17.55
C ILE A 165 4.32 -2.04 -17.80
N HIS A 166 5.11 -1.01 -17.49
CA HIS A 166 4.75 0.38 -17.70
C HIS A 166 4.33 0.66 -19.16
N ASP A 167 5.08 0.11 -20.13
CA ASP A 167 4.80 0.30 -21.55
C ASP A 167 3.49 -0.35 -22.04
N VAL A 168 3.03 -1.43 -21.38
CA VAL A 168 1.85 -2.20 -21.84
C VAL A 168 0.59 -1.91 -21.05
N VAL A 169 0.69 -1.59 -19.76
CA VAL A 169 -0.45 -1.62 -18.83
C VAL A 169 -1.56 -0.63 -19.19
N GLY A 170 -1.21 0.50 -19.80
CA GLY A 170 -2.15 1.53 -20.25
C GLY A 170 -2.95 1.19 -21.51
N GLN A 171 -2.55 0.13 -22.23
CA GLN A 171 -3.08 -0.22 -23.54
C GLN A 171 -4.25 -1.23 -23.46
N PRO A 172 -5.06 -1.40 -24.51
CA PRO A 172 -6.08 -2.46 -24.56
C PRO A 172 -5.46 -3.85 -24.33
N GLY A 173 -6.02 -4.63 -23.39
CA GLY A 173 -5.43 -5.91 -22.96
C GLY A 173 -4.14 -5.79 -22.13
N GLY A 174 -3.73 -4.56 -21.78
CA GLY A 174 -2.52 -4.27 -21.01
C GLY A 174 -2.49 -4.99 -19.66
N PHE A 175 -3.63 -5.06 -18.97
CA PHE A 175 -3.72 -5.77 -17.68
C PHE A 175 -3.42 -7.27 -17.79
N ALA A 176 -3.97 -7.95 -18.80
CA ALA A 176 -3.68 -9.36 -19.06
C ALA A 176 -2.18 -9.56 -19.36
N TYR A 177 -1.60 -8.66 -20.15
CA TYR A 177 -0.19 -8.70 -20.49
C TYR A 177 0.70 -8.42 -19.25
N THR A 178 0.28 -7.53 -18.35
CA THR A 178 0.93 -7.33 -17.05
C THR A 178 0.98 -8.63 -16.23
N THR A 179 -0.14 -9.35 -16.14
CA THR A 179 -0.17 -10.66 -15.45
C THR A 179 0.74 -11.68 -16.13
N TYR A 180 0.79 -11.69 -17.47
CA TYR A 180 1.73 -12.52 -18.22
C TYR A 180 3.20 -12.18 -17.92
N ILE A 181 3.54 -10.89 -17.81
CA ILE A 181 4.90 -10.47 -17.47
C ILE A 181 5.29 -10.96 -16.06
N ILE A 182 4.37 -10.81 -15.10
CA ILE A 182 4.60 -11.14 -13.69
C ILE A 182 4.69 -12.64 -13.46
N ASN A 183 3.71 -13.41 -13.96
CA ASN A 183 3.61 -14.85 -13.64
C ASN A 183 2.97 -15.70 -14.75
N GLY A 184 3.22 -15.36 -16.01
CA GLY A 184 2.55 -15.98 -17.15
C GLY A 184 2.73 -17.49 -17.28
N GLY A 185 3.86 -18.03 -16.80
CA GLY A 185 4.10 -19.49 -16.82
C GLY A 185 3.18 -20.29 -15.90
N LEU A 186 2.59 -19.66 -14.88
CA LEU A 186 1.68 -20.30 -13.94
C LEU A 186 0.22 -19.89 -14.13
N GLU A 187 -0.03 -18.71 -14.69
CA GLU A 187 -1.35 -18.07 -14.66
C GLU A 187 -1.99 -17.84 -16.04
N CYS A 188 -1.23 -17.95 -17.14
CA CYS A 188 -1.73 -17.65 -18.49
C CYS A 188 -1.75 -18.87 -19.42
N GLY A 189 -2.49 -18.74 -20.53
CA GLY A 189 -2.74 -19.80 -21.51
C GLY A 189 -4.12 -20.46 -21.33
N GLU A 190 -4.46 -21.44 -22.16
CA GLU A 190 -5.79 -22.09 -22.10
C GLU A 190 -6.00 -22.90 -20.81
N ASN A 191 -4.93 -23.50 -20.27
CA ASN A 191 -5.00 -24.36 -19.09
C ASN A 191 -3.83 -24.15 -18.10
N PRO A 192 -3.72 -22.97 -17.48
CA PRO A 192 -2.65 -22.70 -16.53
C PRO A 192 -2.82 -23.50 -15.24
N PRO A 193 -1.72 -23.85 -14.55
CA PRO A 193 -1.77 -24.55 -13.27
C PRO A 193 -2.38 -23.71 -12.14
N ASN A 194 -2.33 -22.37 -12.23
CA ASN A 194 -2.83 -21.45 -11.20
C ASN A 194 -3.88 -20.47 -11.75
N LYS A 195 -5.00 -21.02 -12.24
CA LYS A 195 -6.13 -20.23 -12.79
C LYS A 195 -6.73 -19.25 -11.78
N GLN A 196 -6.69 -19.59 -10.49
CA GLN A 196 -7.37 -18.80 -9.47
C GLN A 196 -6.67 -17.47 -9.20
N SER A 197 -5.34 -17.41 -9.35
CA SER A 197 -4.57 -16.19 -9.10
C SER A 197 -4.90 -15.09 -10.10
N GLU A 198 -5.03 -15.39 -11.39
CA GLU A 198 -5.39 -14.37 -12.38
C GLU A 198 -6.82 -13.86 -12.18
N ILE A 199 -7.77 -14.74 -11.81
CA ILE A 199 -9.13 -14.32 -11.43
C ILE A 199 -9.08 -13.32 -10.26
N THR A 200 -8.21 -13.57 -9.27
CA THR A 200 -7.99 -12.65 -8.14
C THR A 200 -7.37 -11.33 -8.60
N ARG A 201 -6.35 -11.36 -9.45
CA ARG A 201 -5.73 -10.14 -10.02
C ARG A 201 -6.78 -9.28 -10.72
N ILE A 202 -7.62 -9.88 -11.57
CA ILE A 202 -8.70 -9.18 -12.28
C ILE A 202 -9.71 -8.58 -11.29
N ALA A 203 -10.08 -9.33 -10.25
CA ALA A 203 -11.00 -8.83 -9.22
C ALA A 203 -10.43 -7.61 -8.47
N SER A 204 -9.16 -7.68 -8.05
CA SER A 204 -8.47 -6.56 -7.40
C SER A 204 -8.30 -5.37 -8.34
N TYR A 205 -7.96 -5.59 -9.61
CA TYR A 205 -7.85 -4.53 -10.61
C TYR A 205 -9.18 -3.80 -10.82
N ASN A 206 -10.29 -4.54 -10.97
CA ASN A 206 -11.63 -3.96 -11.07
C ASN A 206 -11.99 -3.17 -9.81
N LYS A 207 -11.68 -3.70 -8.61
CA LYS A 207 -11.88 -2.99 -7.34
C LYS A 207 -11.14 -1.65 -7.32
N PHE A 208 -9.88 -1.62 -7.75
CA PHE A 208 -9.09 -0.39 -7.75
C PHE A 208 -9.52 0.58 -8.87
N CYS A 209 -9.91 0.09 -10.04
CA CYS A 209 -10.49 0.91 -11.10
C CYS A 209 -11.77 1.62 -10.64
N ASP A 210 -12.70 0.88 -10.00
CA ASP A 210 -13.92 1.42 -9.41
C ASP A 210 -13.62 2.57 -8.42
N LEU A 211 -12.59 2.39 -7.57
CA LEU A 211 -12.22 3.36 -6.55
C LEU A 211 -11.52 4.60 -7.11
N LEU A 212 -10.76 4.45 -8.19
CA LEU A 212 -10.11 5.55 -8.90
C LEU A 212 -11.05 6.22 -9.92
N GLY A 213 -12.25 5.67 -10.12
CA GLY A 213 -13.24 6.21 -11.04
C GLY A 213 -12.83 6.09 -12.50
N VAL A 214 -12.24 4.96 -12.89
CA VAL A 214 -11.81 4.67 -14.27
C VAL A 214 -12.41 3.35 -14.74
N SER A 215 -12.71 3.23 -16.04
CA SER A 215 -13.08 1.94 -16.63
C SER A 215 -11.85 1.03 -16.72
N PRO A 216 -11.95 -0.26 -16.33
CA PRO A 216 -10.84 -1.21 -16.39
C PRO A 216 -10.37 -1.50 -17.83
N GLY A 217 -11.23 -1.25 -18.82
CA GLY A 217 -11.01 -1.64 -20.21
C GLY A 217 -11.34 -3.11 -20.48
N ASP A 218 -11.04 -3.56 -21.69
CA ASP A 218 -11.35 -4.90 -22.19
C ASP A 218 -10.12 -5.82 -22.17
N ASN A 219 -10.34 -7.11 -22.44
CA ASN A 219 -9.29 -8.13 -22.57
C ASN A 219 -8.44 -8.29 -21.29
N LEU A 220 -9.08 -8.35 -20.13
CA LEU A 220 -8.42 -8.43 -18.83
C LEU A 220 -7.78 -9.80 -18.55
N SER A 221 -8.17 -10.84 -19.28
CA SER A 221 -7.67 -12.20 -19.05
C SER A 221 -6.57 -12.61 -20.01
N CYS A 222 -5.51 -13.19 -19.46
CA CYS A 222 -4.47 -13.92 -20.16
C CYS A 222 -4.73 -15.45 -20.20
N GLN A 223 -5.82 -15.94 -19.62
CA GLN A 223 -6.24 -17.35 -19.69
C GLN A 223 -6.93 -17.69 -21.02
N THR A 224 -6.22 -17.43 -22.13
CA THR A 224 -6.73 -17.64 -23.49
C THR A 224 -5.64 -18.26 -24.37
N SER A 225 -6.02 -18.73 -25.55
CA SER A 225 -5.08 -19.23 -26.57
C SER A 225 -4.14 -18.14 -27.12
N ALA A 226 -4.37 -16.87 -26.79
CA ALA A 226 -3.48 -15.77 -27.17
C ALA A 226 -2.20 -15.71 -26.32
N TYR A 227 -2.10 -16.50 -25.24
CA TYR A 227 -0.94 -16.50 -24.33
C TYR A 227 -0.24 -17.87 -24.29
N PRO A 228 1.12 -17.90 -24.31
CA PRO A 228 2.01 -16.75 -24.48
C PRO A 228 1.88 -16.12 -25.89
N PRO A 229 1.98 -14.79 -26.02
CA PRO A 229 1.87 -14.14 -27.31
C PRO A 229 3.04 -14.54 -28.22
N THR A 230 2.73 -14.84 -29.48
CA THR A 230 3.73 -15.23 -30.49
C THR A 230 4.60 -14.05 -30.94
N THR A 231 4.07 -12.85 -30.82
CA THR A 231 4.79 -11.59 -31.02
C THR A 231 4.85 -10.83 -29.70
N PRO A 232 6.04 -10.58 -29.13
CA PRO A 232 6.18 -9.72 -27.96
C PRO A 232 5.57 -8.34 -28.23
N TRP A 233 4.98 -7.73 -27.19
CA TRP A 233 4.49 -6.35 -27.30
C TRP A 233 5.62 -5.44 -27.79
N PRO A 234 5.37 -4.53 -28.75
CA PRO A 234 6.41 -3.66 -29.28
C PRO A 234 7.05 -2.85 -28.15
N LYS A 235 8.38 -2.99 -28.01
CA LYS A 235 9.14 -2.23 -27.02
C LYS A 235 9.13 -0.75 -27.40
N THR A 236 8.37 0.06 -26.71
CA THR A 236 8.63 1.50 -26.63
C THR A 236 9.84 1.71 -25.72
N LYS A 237 10.72 2.67 -26.00
CA LYS A 237 11.89 2.92 -25.14
C LYS A 237 11.40 3.51 -23.81
N SER A 238 11.27 2.68 -22.79
CA SER A 238 11.07 3.15 -21.42
C SER A 238 12.28 3.99 -20.96
N PRO A 239 12.06 5.12 -20.27
CA PRO A 239 13.16 5.88 -19.68
C PRO A 239 13.84 5.06 -18.57
N SER A 240 15.17 4.98 -18.61
CA SER A 240 15.95 4.39 -17.51
C SER A 240 15.69 5.15 -16.19
N PRO A 241 15.78 4.49 -15.02
CA PRO A 241 15.61 5.17 -13.74
C PRO A 241 16.57 6.35 -13.65
N THR A 242 16.03 7.54 -13.37
CA THR A 242 16.87 8.72 -13.21
C THR A 242 17.69 8.55 -11.93
N SER A 243 18.99 8.83 -11.99
CA SER A 243 19.80 8.97 -10.78
C SER A 243 19.20 10.09 -9.93
N ALA A 244 18.57 9.72 -8.81
CA ALA A 244 18.00 10.73 -7.94
C ALA A 244 19.06 11.70 -7.44
N PRO A 245 18.69 12.98 -7.21
CA PRO A 245 19.59 13.90 -6.54
C PRO A 245 20.01 13.30 -5.20
N LYS A 246 21.33 13.29 -4.97
CA LYS A 246 21.93 12.99 -3.67
C LYS A 246 21.24 13.87 -2.62
N PRO A 247 20.74 13.33 -1.49
CA PRO A 247 20.22 14.17 -0.42
C PRO A 247 21.35 15.10 0.01
N THR A 248 21.18 16.39 -0.22
CA THR A 248 22.04 17.42 0.35
C THR A 248 21.85 17.34 1.86
N SER A 249 22.94 17.03 2.55
CA SER A 249 23.06 17.12 4.01
C SER A 249 22.38 18.39 4.53
N SER A 250 21.54 18.20 5.56
CA SER A 250 20.80 19.21 6.33
C SER A 250 21.52 20.56 6.50
N PRO A 251 20.78 21.68 6.58
CA PRO A 251 21.33 22.86 7.23
C PRO A 251 21.30 22.61 8.75
N THR A 252 22.48 22.37 9.33
CA THR A 252 22.70 22.57 10.77
C THR A 252 22.63 24.06 11.03
N VAL A 253 21.54 24.54 11.60
CA VAL A 253 21.57 25.78 12.38
C VAL A 253 21.38 25.38 13.83
N ALA A 254 22.50 25.30 14.55
CA ALA A 254 22.49 25.25 16.00
C ALA A 254 21.92 26.57 16.54
N PRO A 255 21.05 26.56 17.56
CA PRO A 255 20.73 27.79 18.28
C PRO A 255 21.96 28.22 19.07
N THR A 256 22.44 29.44 18.79
CA THR A 256 23.55 30.07 19.51
C THR A 256 23.01 30.70 20.81
N ASP A 257 23.79 30.55 21.88
CA ASP A 257 23.52 31.02 23.23
C ASP A 257 23.18 32.53 23.31
N ALA A 258 22.32 32.85 24.26
CA ALA A 258 21.83 34.17 24.60
C ALA A 258 22.93 35.17 25.03
N PRO A 259 22.67 36.49 24.93
CA PRO A 259 23.26 37.46 25.84
C PRO A 259 22.23 37.95 26.88
N THR A 260 22.69 37.88 28.13
CA THR A 260 22.16 38.46 29.36
C THR A 260 22.07 39.98 29.28
N ASP A 261 21.03 40.59 29.87
CA ASP A 261 21.14 41.87 30.59
C ASP A 261 19.97 42.06 31.57
N ALA A 262 20.30 42.31 32.84
CA ALA A 262 19.40 42.78 33.90
C ALA A 262 19.67 44.28 34.16
N PRO A 263 18.73 45.03 34.76
CA PRO A 263 18.87 45.25 36.22
C PRO A 263 17.56 45.40 37.04
N THR A 264 17.60 44.76 38.21
CA THR A 264 17.24 45.16 39.59
C THR A 264 16.19 46.24 39.89
N ALA A 265 15.19 45.88 40.70
CA ALA A 265 14.78 46.60 41.93
C ALA A 265 14.00 45.67 42.89
N ALA A 266 14.50 45.52 44.13
CA ALA A 266 13.78 44.99 45.31
C ALA A 266 13.14 46.18 46.09
N PRO A 267 12.29 46.00 47.14
CA PRO A 267 12.59 45.33 48.44
C PRO A 267 11.44 44.40 48.95
N THR A 268 11.72 43.25 49.58
CA THR A 268 11.94 42.95 51.03
C THR A 268 10.66 42.65 51.82
N ASP A 269 10.53 41.42 52.34
CA ASP A 269 10.36 41.13 53.77
C ASP A 269 10.51 39.61 54.06
N ALA A 270 11.10 39.29 55.21
CA ALA A 270 11.61 37.99 55.68
C ALA A 270 10.73 37.43 56.83
N PRO A 271 11.18 36.46 57.67
CA PRO A 271 11.45 35.04 57.42
C PRO A 271 10.84 34.10 58.50
N THR A 272 10.89 32.77 58.30
CA THR A 272 11.28 31.72 59.31
C THR A 272 11.24 30.33 58.64
N ALA A 273 12.38 29.67 58.41
CA ALA A 273 13.11 28.74 59.28
C ALA A 273 12.39 27.40 59.55
N HIS A 274 12.92 26.28 59.04
CA HIS A 274 13.58 25.22 59.82
C HIS A 274 14.21 24.13 58.92
N ARG A 275 15.27 23.52 59.46
CA ARG A 275 16.30 22.66 58.86
C ARG A 275 15.93 21.16 58.94
N ARG A 276 16.35 20.42 57.89
CA ARG A 276 16.71 18.98 57.68
C ARG A 276 17.38 18.21 58.87
N PRO A 277 17.79 16.91 58.72
CA PRO A 277 17.31 15.75 57.91
C PRO A 277 17.35 14.38 58.69
N ASP A 278 17.03 13.26 58.01
CA ASP A 278 17.70 11.92 58.05
C ASP A 278 16.77 10.66 58.07
N GLU A 279 17.04 9.73 57.16
CA GLU A 279 16.58 8.32 56.97
C GLU A 279 17.57 7.35 57.70
N PRO A 280 17.54 5.99 57.63
CA PRO A 280 16.52 4.97 57.26
C PRO A 280 16.45 3.73 58.22
N SER A 281 15.66 2.71 57.84
CA SER A 281 15.96 1.24 57.87
C SER A 281 15.08 0.28 58.70
N ASP A 282 14.87 -0.92 58.10
CA ASP A 282 14.59 -2.27 58.65
C ASP A 282 13.15 -2.86 58.63
N GLU A 283 12.79 -3.54 57.52
CA GLU A 283 12.56 -5.02 57.32
C GLU A 283 11.66 -5.89 58.27
N PRO A 284 11.28 -7.15 57.94
CA PRO A 284 9.93 -7.55 57.48
C PRO A 284 9.23 -8.65 58.35
N SER A 285 8.03 -9.13 57.97
CA SER A 285 7.51 -10.43 58.46
C SER A 285 6.62 -11.16 57.43
N ASP A 286 7.13 -12.28 56.90
CA ASP A 286 6.56 -13.64 56.76
C ASP A 286 5.11 -13.86 57.31
N GLU A 287 4.18 -14.68 56.79
CA GLU A 287 3.97 -15.54 55.61
C GLU A 287 2.49 -16.09 55.73
N PRO A 288 1.96 -17.14 55.04
CA PRO A 288 0.72 -17.08 54.25
C PRO A 288 -0.48 -17.91 54.79
N SER A 289 -1.66 -17.83 54.15
CA SER A 289 -2.65 -18.92 54.17
C SER A 289 -3.49 -19.01 52.89
N ASP A 290 -3.61 -20.22 52.37
CA ASP A 290 -4.34 -20.67 51.20
C ASP A 290 -5.88 -20.62 51.36
N GLU A 291 -6.61 -20.23 50.29
CA GLU A 291 -7.52 -21.09 49.49
C GLU A 291 -8.56 -20.27 48.68
N PRO A 292 -9.01 -20.76 47.51
CA PRO A 292 -9.85 -20.01 46.56
C PRO A 292 -11.36 -20.28 46.74
N SER A 293 -12.17 -19.28 46.38
CA SER A 293 -13.62 -19.41 46.24
C SER A 293 -14.04 -18.88 44.88
N ASP A 294 -14.67 -19.76 44.10
CA ASP A 294 -15.24 -19.49 42.79
C ASP A 294 -16.51 -18.61 42.82
N GLU A 295 -16.75 -18.04 41.64
CA GLU A 295 -17.99 -17.50 41.05
C GLU A 295 -18.27 -15.98 41.01
N PRO A 296 -18.86 -15.50 39.88
CA PRO A 296 -18.67 -14.15 39.37
C PRO A 296 -19.91 -13.26 39.56
N SER A 297 -19.69 -11.94 39.63
CA SER A 297 -20.76 -10.96 39.49
C SER A 297 -20.28 -9.74 38.70
N ASP A 298 -21.22 -9.24 37.91
CA ASP A 298 -21.39 -7.86 37.43
C ASP A 298 -20.99 -7.54 35.97
N GLU A 299 -22.05 -7.36 35.18
CA GLU A 299 -22.15 -6.58 33.94
C GLU A 299 -21.32 -5.28 33.97
N PRO A 300 -20.95 -4.81 32.76
CA PRO A 300 -21.15 -3.41 32.47
C PRO A 300 -21.99 -3.21 31.21
N THR A 301 -23.17 -2.63 31.42
CA THR A 301 -23.97 -1.96 30.40
C THR A 301 -23.20 -0.73 29.92
N ASN A 302 -22.90 -0.63 28.62
CA ASN A 302 -22.68 0.65 27.93
C ASN A 302 -22.90 0.52 26.41
N LYS A 303 -24.06 1.02 25.97
CA LYS A 303 -24.45 1.21 24.57
C LYS A 303 -24.18 2.67 24.17
N PRO A 304 -23.33 2.96 23.18
CA PRO A 304 -23.34 4.26 22.51
C PRO A 304 -24.27 4.21 21.29
N THR A 305 -25.20 5.16 21.24
CA THR A 305 -26.07 5.43 20.10
C THR A 305 -25.33 6.31 19.08
N PRO A 306 -25.36 6.03 17.77
CA PRO A 306 -24.73 6.89 16.78
C PRO A 306 -25.69 8.02 16.36
N THR A 307 -25.23 9.27 16.46
CA THR A 307 -25.79 10.40 15.71
C THR A 307 -24.66 11.19 15.06
N SER A 308 -24.61 11.19 13.72
CA SER A 308 -24.35 12.38 12.92
C SER A 308 -24.53 12.07 11.44
N LYS A 309 -25.07 13.07 10.76
CA LYS A 309 -25.63 13.10 9.41
C LYS A 309 -24.54 13.60 8.45
N PRO A 310 -24.33 13.01 7.26
CA PRO A 310 -23.58 13.69 6.21
C PRO A 310 -24.53 14.56 5.38
N SER A 311 -24.22 15.86 5.33
CA SER A 311 -24.85 16.81 4.40
C SER A 311 -23.92 17.03 3.21
N GLY A 312 -24.49 17.01 2.00
CA GLY A 312 -24.01 17.79 0.88
C GLY A 312 -23.27 17.05 -0.25
N VAL A 313 -23.80 17.25 -1.45
CA VAL A 313 -23.17 17.13 -2.79
C VAL A 313 -23.44 15.84 -3.57
N VAL A 314 -24.66 15.72 -4.11
CA VAL A 314 -24.94 15.04 -5.38
C VAL A 314 -25.84 15.95 -6.21
N LYS A 315 -25.25 16.93 -6.91
CA LYS A 315 -25.99 17.85 -7.80
C LYS A 315 -25.74 17.62 -9.30
N LYS A 316 -25.23 16.45 -9.71
CA LYS A 316 -25.03 16.11 -11.14
C LYS A 316 -25.63 14.77 -11.59
N ARG A 317 -26.59 14.21 -10.85
CA ARG A 317 -27.18 12.89 -11.17
C ARG A 317 -28.70 12.92 -11.43
N TRP A 318 -29.29 14.10 -11.53
CA TRP A 318 -30.74 14.27 -11.79
C TRP A 318 -31.10 14.25 -13.28
N GLU A 319 -30.17 14.54 -14.19
CA GLU A 319 -30.50 14.77 -15.61
C GLU A 319 -30.50 13.49 -16.48
N GLN A 320 -30.25 12.30 -15.92
CA GLN A 320 -30.15 11.05 -16.70
C GLN A 320 -31.25 9.99 -16.45
N CYS A 321 -32.17 10.21 -15.52
CA CYS A 321 -33.27 9.26 -15.26
C CYS A 321 -34.61 10.01 -15.27
N GLY A 322 -35.34 9.95 -16.38
CA GLY A 322 -36.57 10.69 -16.66
C GLY A 322 -37.78 10.34 -15.78
N GLY A 323 -37.67 10.55 -14.47
CA GLY A 323 -38.79 10.63 -13.53
C GLY A 323 -39.54 9.31 -13.26
N LYS A 324 -39.48 8.88 -11.99
CA LYS A 324 -40.15 7.72 -11.37
C LYS A 324 -39.40 6.38 -11.56
N ASP A 325 -38.31 6.23 -10.79
CA ASP A 325 -37.87 4.99 -10.11
C ASP A 325 -36.39 5.11 -9.68
N CYS A 326 -36.09 6.13 -8.87
CA CYS A 326 -34.76 6.32 -8.28
C CYS A 326 -34.90 6.60 -6.78
N ALA A 327 -35.34 5.60 -6.03
CA ALA A 327 -35.03 5.51 -4.60
C ALA A 327 -33.75 4.66 -4.46
N PRO A 328 -32.80 5.03 -3.59
CA PRO A 328 -31.72 4.12 -3.24
C PRO A 328 -32.34 2.92 -2.53
N THR A 329 -32.34 1.76 -3.18
CA THR A 329 -32.72 0.51 -2.53
C THR A 329 -31.70 0.19 -1.44
N SER A 330 -32.19 0.30 -0.20
CA SER A 330 -31.71 -0.27 1.06
C SER A 330 -30.26 -0.01 1.46
N GLN A 331 -30.12 0.74 2.56
CA GLN A 331 -29.02 0.56 3.52
C GLN A 331 -28.80 -0.95 3.80
N PRO A 332 -27.55 -1.40 3.98
CA PRO A 332 -27.26 -2.80 4.28
C PRO A 332 -28.00 -3.24 5.55
N SER A 333 -28.62 -4.41 5.52
CA SER A 333 -29.15 -5.04 6.73
C SER A 333 -28.01 -5.29 7.72
N SER A 334 -28.25 -5.07 9.01
CA SER A 334 -27.23 -5.27 10.05
C SER A 334 -26.60 -6.66 9.92
N GLY A 335 -25.28 -6.72 9.70
CA GLY A 335 -24.54 -7.96 9.64
C GLY A 335 -24.07 -8.41 8.26
N GLN A 336 -24.33 -7.70 7.17
CA GLN A 336 -23.71 -8.01 5.87
C GLN A 336 -22.35 -7.30 5.70
N LYS A 337 -21.41 -7.97 5.05
CA LYS A 337 -20.12 -7.42 4.65
C LYS A 337 -20.26 -6.61 3.38
N ALA A 338 -19.76 -5.38 3.42
CA ALA A 338 -19.80 -4.49 2.26
C ALA A 338 -18.99 -5.09 1.11
N LYS A 339 -19.26 -4.57 -0.10
CA LYS A 339 -18.47 -4.89 -1.30
C LYS A 339 -16.98 -4.70 -0.95
N TRP A 340 -16.16 -5.71 -1.26
CA TRP A 340 -14.72 -5.79 -0.99
C TRP A 340 -14.28 -6.03 0.45
N GLU A 341 -15.19 -6.23 1.40
CA GLU A 341 -14.78 -6.60 2.75
C GLU A 341 -14.50 -8.11 2.88
N GLN A 342 -13.63 -8.47 3.82
CA GLN A 342 -13.39 -9.87 4.17
C GLN A 342 -14.69 -10.52 4.65
N CYS A 343 -15.02 -11.69 4.11
CA CYS A 343 -16.21 -12.47 4.40
C CYS A 343 -15.87 -13.93 4.79
N GLY A 344 -14.59 -14.25 4.99
CA GLY A 344 -14.17 -15.60 5.34
C GLY A 344 -12.67 -15.75 5.52
N GLY A 345 -12.27 -16.94 5.98
CA GLY A 345 -10.91 -17.27 6.39
C GLY A 345 -10.90 -18.23 7.59
N LYS A 346 -9.80 -18.95 7.80
CA LYS A 346 -9.65 -19.99 8.84
C LYS A 346 -9.93 -19.48 10.26
N ASP A 347 -9.63 -18.21 10.53
CA ASP A 347 -9.84 -17.56 11.84
C ASP A 347 -10.84 -16.40 11.78
N TYR A 348 -11.57 -16.29 10.68
CA TYR A 348 -12.52 -15.20 10.48
C TYR A 348 -13.83 -15.47 11.24
N THR A 349 -14.15 -14.62 12.20
CA THR A 349 -15.35 -14.70 13.06
C THR A 349 -16.47 -13.76 12.64
N GLY A 350 -16.25 -12.92 11.61
CA GLY A 350 -17.24 -12.00 11.10
C GLY A 350 -18.31 -12.66 10.23
N SER A 351 -19.21 -11.85 9.68
CA SER A 351 -20.25 -12.34 8.77
C SER A 351 -19.69 -12.81 7.44
N LYS A 352 -20.24 -13.92 6.93
CA LYS A 352 -19.93 -14.45 5.60
C LYS A 352 -20.87 -13.92 4.52
N ASP A 353 -21.93 -13.23 4.93
CA ASP A 353 -22.95 -12.73 4.03
C ASP A 353 -22.49 -11.41 3.42
N CYS A 354 -22.40 -11.38 2.10
CA CYS A 354 -22.04 -10.18 1.37
C CYS A 354 -23.28 -9.36 0.99
N VAL A 355 -23.12 -8.04 0.88
CA VAL A 355 -24.19 -7.15 0.40
C VAL A 355 -24.70 -7.59 -0.98
N GLN A 356 -25.95 -7.25 -1.29
CA GLN A 356 -26.60 -7.63 -2.54
C GLN A 356 -25.74 -7.31 -3.78
N GLY A 357 -25.70 -8.26 -4.73
CA GLY A 357 -24.90 -8.14 -5.95
C GLY A 357 -23.42 -8.53 -5.78
N THR A 358 -23.06 -9.07 -4.61
CA THR A 358 -21.74 -9.62 -4.33
C THR A 358 -21.84 -11.01 -3.70
N VAL A 359 -20.81 -11.83 -3.87
CA VAL A 359 -20.68 -13.18 -3.33
C VAL A 359 -19.36 -13.29 -2.56
N CYS A 360 -19.37 -14.05 -1.47
CA CYS A 360 -18.14 -14.32 -0.73
C CYS A 360 -17.25 -15.27 -1.52
N HIS A 361 -16.19 -14.75 -2.10
CA HIS A 361 -15.24 -15.52 -2.89
C HIS A 361 -14.06 -15.95 -2.01
N LYS A 362 -13.78 -17.25 -1.96
CA LYS A 362 -12.64 -17.80 -1.22
C LYS A 362 -11.36 -17.62 -2.04
N PHE A 363 -10.34 -17.00 -1.47
CA PHE A 363 -9.03 -16.85 -2.09
C PHE A 363 -8.10 -17.98 -1.67
N ASP A 364 -8.04 -18.24 -0.37
CA ASP A 364 -7.28 -19.35 0.20
C ASP A 364 -7.94 -19.83 1.50
N ALA A 365 -7.23 -20.64 2.29
CA ALA A 365 -7.74 -21.14 3.56
C ALA A 365 -7.98 -20.02 4.60
N TRP A 366 -7.21 -18.93 4.54
CA TRP A 366 -7.14 -17.84 5.51
C TRP A 366 -7.93 -16.60 5.10
N TYR A 367 -8.30 -16.47 3.82
CA TYR A 367 -8.95 -15.26 3.32
C TYR A 367 -10.07 -15.54 2.30
N SER A 368 -11.19 -14.84 2.48
CA SER A 368 -12.31 -14.74 1.53
C SER A 368 -12.84 -13.31 1.52
N GLN A 369 -13.29 -12.78 0.38
CA GLN A 369 -13.74 -11.39 0.23
C GLN A 369 -15.04 -11.30 -0.57
N CYS A 370 -15.88 -10.32 -0.26
CA CYS A 370 -17.10 -10.03 -1.02
C CYS A 370 -16.76 -9.42 -2.38
N LEU A 371 -16.96 -10.17 -3.46
CA LEU A 371 -16.73 -9.73 -4.84
C LEU A 371 -18.06 -9.62 -5.60
N PRO A 372 -18.21 -8.72 -6.58
CA PRO A 372 -19.36 -8.69 -7.47
C PRO A 372 -19.69 -10.07 -8.02
N THR A 373 -20.97 -10.44 -7.99
CA THR A 373 -21.44 -11.56 -8.79
C THR A 373 -21.23 -11.16 -10.25
N GLN A 374 -20.27 -11.78 -10.93
CA GLN A 374 -20.07 -11.62 -12.38
C GLN A 374 -21.45 -11.72 -13.04
N ARG A 375 -21.89 -10.66 -13.74
CA ARG A 375 -23.03 -10.83 -14.64
C ARG A 375 -22.55 -11.79 -15.71
N SER A 376 -23.05 -13.02 -15.67
CA SER A 376 -22.88 -14.00 -16.74
C SER A 376 -23.34 -13.34 -18.04
N GLY A 377 -22.38 -13.09 -18.93
CA GLY A 377 -22.64 -12.54 -20.25
C GLY A 377 -21.45 -11.76 -20.78
N TRP A 378 -20.30 -12.41 -20.93
CA TRP A 378 -19.35 -12.24 -22.04
C TRP A 378 -18.59 -13.55 -22.23
#